data_AF-A0AAD5I4U1-F1
#
_entry.id   AF-A0AAD5I4U1-F1
#
_cell.length_a   1.000
_cell.length_b   1.000
_cell.length_c   1.000
_cell.angle_alpha   90.00
_cell.angle_beta   90.00
_cell.angle_gamma   90.00
#
_symmetry.space_group_name_H-M   'P 1'
#
loop_
_entity.id
_entity.type
_entity.pdbx_description
1 polymer ?
#
loop_
_entity_poly.entity_id
_entity_poly.type
_entity_poly.pdbx_seq_one_letter_code
_entity_poly.pdbx_strand_id
1 'polypeptide(L)'
;MDFYYFEGVSEHKFVVTSSKLEYLNIGDYLLASFVVNERPLLNQVSLDVGVDSSLVKDYSQLDEFEVSHDEANRVMKLLNGVNYTKILSLTSNTMNSLNLGFDDNMPTFPNLIRLEMCIEARFGWKLLPHFLNSSSNLEVLILKMDYNQEYSPEEFVQFESENVPSCLRLHVKMIEMRNMTGVEDELEVVSYMLKNSEVLKEFAVDIANAESKENLQRQILLYPRGSVDCEIKFL
;
A
#
# COMPACT_ATOMS: atom_id res chain seq x y z
N MET A 1 14.28 -21.75 -13.30
CA MET A 1 13.05 -22.56 -13.16
C MET A 1 12.20 -22.23 -14.36
N ASP A 2 12.03 -23.19 -15.25
CA ASP A 2 11.19 -23.02 -16.44
C ASP A 2 9.73 -23.18 -16.01
N PHE A 3 9.01 -22.06 -15.93
CA PHE A 3 7.60 -22.02 -15.59
C PHE A 3 6.78 -22.37 -16.83
N TYR A 4 6.60 -23.67 -17.07
CA TYR A 4 5.47 -24.11 -17.88
C TYR A 4 4.19 -23.67 -17.17
N TYR A 5 3.50 -22.69 -17.77
CA TYR A 5 2.07 -22.41 -17.69
C TYR A 5 1.31 -23.24 -16.64
N PHE A 6 1.00 -22.63 -15.50
CA PHE A 6 -0.09 -23.09 -14.64
C PHE A 6 -1.43 -22.76 -15.33
N GLU A 7 -1.69 -23.35 -16.50
CA GLU A 7 -3.03 -23.35 -17.10
C GLU A 7 -4.01 -23.94 -16.05
N GLY A 8 -4.99 -23.14 -15.63
CA GLY A 8 -6.11 -23.58 -14.79
C GLY A 8 -6.02 -23.29 -13.28
N VAL A 9 -4.94 -22.70 -12.73
CA VAL A 9 -4.94 -22.37 -11.28
C VAL A 9 -5.86 -21.19 -10.95
N SER A 10 -6.09 -20.30 -11.93
CA SER A 10 -7.11 -19.25 -11.84
C SER A 10 -8.56 -19.79 -11.76
N GLU A 11 -8.79 -21.11 -11.88
CA GLU A 11 -10.11 -21.74 -11.71
C GLU A 11 -10.46 -22.06 -10.24
N HIS A 12 -9.46 -22.04 -9.34
CA HIS A 12 -9.67 -22.46 -7.96
C HIS A 12 -10.19 -21.33 -7.08
N LYS A 13 -11.21 -21.66 -6.28
CA LYS A 13 -11.82 -20.77 -5.29
C LYS A 13 -11.55 -21.26 -3.88
N PHE A 14 -10.81 -20.48 -3.11
CA PHE A 14 -10.52 -20.70 -1.71
C PHE A 14 -11.51 -19.92 -0.84
N VAL A 15 -12.18 -20.61 0.08
CA VAL A 15 -13.18 -20.01 0.96
C VAL A 15 -12.71 -20.14 2.41
N VAL A 16 -12.55 -18.99 3.07
CA VAL A 16 -12.21 -18.90 4.49
C VAL A 16 -13.51 -18.78 5.29
N THR A 17 -13.82 -19.78 6.13
CA THR A 17 -15.08 -19.88 6.91
C THR A 17 -14.84 -19.92 8.43
N SER A 18 -13.66 -19.54 8.91
CA SER A 18 -13.32 -19.67 10.32
C SER A 18 -13.77 -18.44 11.12
N SER A 19 -14.82 -18.58 11.93
CA SER A 19 -15.35 -17.49 12.78
C SER A 19 -14.41 -17.03 13.92
N LYS A 20 -13.40 -17.85 14.28
CA LYS A 20 -12.40 -17.55 15.32
C LYS A 20 -11.05 -17.11 14.75
N LEU A 21 -10.97 -16.87 13.44
CA LEU A 21 -9.73 -16.50 12.80
C LEU A 21 -9.35 -15.06 13.20
N GLU A 22 -8.21 -14.92 13.88
CA GLU A 22 -7.66 -13.62 14.30
C GLU A 22 -6.56 -13.13 13.35
N TYR A 23 -5.87 -14.05 12.69
CA TYR A 23 -4.73 -13.77 11.82
C TYR A 23 -4.91 -14.48 10.48
N LEU A 24 -4.78 -13.75 9.38
CA LEU A 24 -4.84 -14.29 8.03
C LEU A 24 -3.63 -13.80 7.24
N ASN A 25 -2.86 -14.74 6.69
CA ASN A 25 -1.78 -14.44 5.75
C ASN A 25 -2.05 -15.20 4.45
N ILE A 26 -2.11 -14.48 3.33
CA ILE A 26 -2.32 -15.07 2.01
C ILE A 26 -1.16 -14.62 1.12
N GLY A 27 -0.38 -15.59 0.65
CA GLY A 27 0.59 -15.41 -0.42
C GLY A 27 0.13 -16.19 -1.65
N ASP A 28 -0.10 -15.49 -2.75
CA ASP A 28 -0.57 -16.08 -4.00
C ASP A 28 -0.08 -15.29 -5.22
N TYR A 29 0.74 -15.95 -6.04
CA TYR A 29 1.29 -15.37 -7.27
C TYR A 29 0.52 -15.81 -8.53
N LEU A 30 -0.63 -16.48 -8.35
CA LEU A 30 -1.44 -17.06 -9.42
C LEU A 30 -2.84 -16.43 -9.52
N LEU A 31 -3.13 -15.39 -8.73
CA LEU A 31 -4.40 -14.65 -8.75
C LEU A 31 -5.65 -15.57 -8.61
N ALA A 32 -5.52 -16.58 -7.75
CA ALA A 32 -6.61 -17.45 -7.37
C ALA A 32 -7.73 -16.66 -6.66
N SER A 33 -8.96 -17.19 -6.71
CA SER A 33 -10.09 -16.52 -6.08
C SER A 33 -10.13 -16.84 -4.59
N PHE A 34 -9.93 -15.83 -3.73
CA PHE A 34 -10.12 -15.95 -2.29
C PHE A 34 -11.40 -15.25 -1.86
N VAL A 35 -12.19 -15.92 -1.03
CA VAL A 35 -13.41 -15.36 -0.43
C VAL A 35 -13.36 -15.57 1.08
N VAL A 36 -13.44 -14.46 1.81
CA VAL A 36 -13.54 -14.47 3.27
C VAL A 36 -15.02 -14.33 3.65
N ASN A 37 -15.63 -15.43 4.09
CA ASN A 37 -17.04 -15.49 4.47
C ASN A 37 -17.21 -15.27 5.98
N GLU A 38 -18.45 -15.03 6.42
CA GLU A 38 -18.85 -15.03 7.84
C GLU A 38 -18.26 -13.93 8.73
N ARG A 39 -17.58 -12.93 8.14
CA ARG A 39 -16.99 -11.78 8.86
C ARG A 39 -16.19 -12.24 10.10
N PRO A 40 -15.12 -13.02 9.92
CA PRO A 40 -14.25 -13.40 11.01
C PRO A 40 -13.76 -12.16 11.76
N LEU A 41 -13.55 -12.30 13.07
CA LEU A 41 -12.97 -11.26 13.92
C LEU A 41 -11.46 -11.13 13.66
N LEU A 42 -11.09 -10.92 12.39
CA LEU A 42 -9.71 -10.75 11.95
C LEU A 42 -9.14 -9.51 12.63
N ASN A 43 -8.09 -9.74 13.41
CA ASN A 43 -7.32 -8.68 14.02
C ASN A 43 -6.23 -8.20 13.04
N GLN A 44 -5.64 -9.13 12.29
CA GLN A 44 -4.54 -8.85 11.39
C GLN A 44 -4.62 -9.65 10.10
N VAL A 45 -4.38 -8.96 8.99
CA VAL A 45 -4.35 -9.53 7.65
C VAL A 45 -3.08 -9.09 6.92
N SER A 46 -2.41 -10.03 6.28
CA SER A 46 -1.30 -9.79 5.36
C SER A 46 -1.64 -10.39 4.00
N LEU A 47 -1.63 -9.56 2.96
CA LEU A 47 -1.90 -9.97 1.59
C LEU A 47 -0.65 -9.76 0.74
N ASP A 48 -0.18 -10.85 0.13
CA ASP A 48 0.79 -10.88 -0.95
C ASP A 48 0.18 -11.61 -2.14
N VAL A 49 -0.82 -10.98 -2.76
CA VAL A 49 -1.63 -11.56 -3.83
C VAL A 49 -1.48 -10.76 -5.10
N GLY A 50 -0.92 -11.35 -6.14
CA GLY A 50 -0.74 -10.68 -7.42
C GLY A 50 0.40 -11.27 -8.22
N VAL A 51 0.56 -10.83 -9.47
CA VAL A 51 1.72 -11.26 -10.28
C VAL A 51 2.99 -10.70 -9.66
N ASP A 52 3.96 -11.58 -9.43
CA ASP A 52 5.29 -11.19 -8.96
C ASP A 52 5.97 -10.31 -10.01
N SER A 53 6.18 -9.04 -9.68
CA SER A 53 6.78 -8.05 -10.58
C SER A 53 8.22 -8.40 -10.97
N SER A 54 8.93 -9.20 -10.17
CA SER A 54 10.28 -9.69 -10.49
C SER A 54 10.30 -10.72 -11.62
N LEU A 55 9.16 -11.35 -11.93
CA LEU A 55 9.00 -12.24 -13.07
C LEU A 55 8.89 -11.46 -14.39
N VAL A 56 8.52 -10.18 -14.32
CA VAL A 56 8.50 -9.28 -15.49
C VAL A 56 9.88 -8.67 -15.67
N LYS A 57 10.74 -9.38 -16.40
CA LYS A 57 12.13 -8.96 -16.66
C LYS A 57 12.26 -7.90 -17.76
N ASP A 58 11.19 -7.68 -18.52
CA ASP A 58 11.17 -6.81 -19.68
C ASP A 58 9.85 -6.04 -19.70
N TYR A 59 9.92 -4.72 -19.47
CA TYR A 59 8.74 -3.85 -19.46
C TYR A 59 8.05 -3.80 -20.83
N SER A 60 8.73 -4.18 -21.92
CA SER A 60 8.10 -4.30 -23.24
C SER A 60 7.26 -5.57 -23.41
N GLN A 61 7.39 -6.55 -22.50
CA GLN A 61 6.59 -7.77 -22.44
C GLN A 61 5.50 -7.70 -21.35
N LEU A 62 5.22 -6.50 -20.85
CA LEU A 62 4.13 -6.29 -19.89
C LEU A 62 2.76 -6.72 -20.42
N ASP A 63 2.56 -6.59 -21.73
CA ASP A 63 1.35 -7.05 -22.43
C ASP A 63 1.12 -8.58 -22.28
N GLU A 64 2.16 -9.37 -21.98
CA GLU A 64 2.04 -10.83 -21.80
C GLU A 64 1.65 -11.27 -20.37
N PHE A 65 1.79 -10.37 -19.38
CA PHE A 65 1.41 -10.61 -17.98
C PHE A 65 0.33 -9.64 -17.50
N GLU A 66 -0.54 -9.17 -18.41
CA GLU A 66 -1.67 -8.33 -18.06
C GLU A 66 -2.59 -9.09 -17.09
N VAL A 67 -2.64 -8.62 -15.84
CA VAL A 67 -3.68 -9.00 -14.90
C VAL A 67 -5.01 -8.60 -15.53
N SER A 68 -5.82 -9.60 -15.88
CA SER A 68 -7.13 -9.35 -16.48
C SER A 68 -8.01 -8.59 -15.48
N HIS A 69 -9.00 -7.87 -16.01
CA HIS A 69 -9.97 -7.17 -15.16
C HIS A 69 -10.66 -8.13 -14.16
N ASP A 70 -10.92 -9.37 -14.56
CA ASP A 70 -11.49 -10.40 -13.68
C ASP A 70 -10.54 -10.80 -12.55
N GLU A 71 -9.24 -10.90 -12.80
CA GLU A 71 -8.24 -11.20 -11.78
C GLU A 71 -8.05 -10.04 -10.81
N ALA A 72 -7.96 -8.82 -11.31
CA ALA A 72 -7.90 -7.62 -10.47
C ALA A 72 -9.15 -7.51 -9.57
N ASN A 73 -10.32 -7.83 -10.12
CA ASN A 73 -11.58 -7.90 -9.37
C ASN A 73 -11.58 -8.98 -8.28
N ARG A 74 -10.82 -10.07 -8.41
CA ARG A 74 -10.68 -11.07 -7.34
C ARG A 74 -9.92 -10.50 -6.15
N VAL A 75 -8.85 -9.75 -6.42
CA VAL A 75 -8.08 -9.07 -5.36
C VAL A 75 -8.95 -8.02 -4.66
N MET A 76 -9.75 -7.26 -5.41
CA MET A 76 -10.71 -6.30 -4.82
C MET A 76 -11.77 -7.00 -3.95
N LYS A 77 -12.32 -8.14 -4.40
CA LYS A 77 -13.26 -8.95 -3.62
C LYS A 77 -12.63 -9.50 -2.33
N LEU A 78 -11.38 -9.95 -2.40
CA LEU A 78 -10.62 -10.38 -1.22
C LEU A 78 -10.45 -9.21 -0.24
N LEU A 79 -10.04 -8.04 -0.73
CA LEU A 79 -9.86 -6.84 0.07
C LEU A 79 -11.16 -6.43 0.79
N ASN A 80 -12.29 -6.48 0.08
CA ASN A 80 -13.61 -6.23 0.67
C ASN A 80 -13.98 -7.29 1.74
N GLY A 81 -13.57 -8.54 1.56
CA GLY A 81 -13.79 -9.61 2.54
C GLY A 81 -13.03 -9.43 3.87
N VAL A 82 -11.94 -8.64 3.86
CA VAL A 82 -11.10 -8.40 5.04
C VAL A 82 -11.23 -6.99 5.61
N ASN A 83 -12.22 -6.22 5.16
CA ASN A 83 -12.32 -4.79 5.42
C ASN A 83 -12.59 -4.40 6.89
N TYR A 84 -12.97 -5.35 7.76
CA TYR A 84 -13.12 -5.13 9.20
C TYR A 84 -11.86 -5.43 10.03
N THR A 85 -10.72 -5.73 9.39
CA THR A 85 -9.44 -5.96 10.09
C THR A 85 -8.95 -4.70 10.82
N LYS A 86 -8.17 -4.88 11.89
CA LYS A 86 -7.51 -3.76 12.58
C LYS A 86 -6.13 -3.46 12.03
N ILE A 87 -5.45 -4.48 11.53
CA ILE A 87 -4.12 -4.38 10.94
C ILE A 87 -4.18 -4.97 9.54
N LEU A 88 -3.79 -4.19 8.53
CA LEU A 88 -3.72 -4.62 7.15
C LEU A 88 -2.31 -4.37 6.61
N SER A 89 -1.70 -5.40 6.03
CA SER A 89 -0.43 -5.32 5.30
C SER A 89 -0.65 -5.72 3.85
N LEU A 90 -0.21 -4.89 2.91
CA LEU A 90 -0.35 -5.09 1.47
C LEU A 90 1.02 -5.01 0.79
N THR A 91 1.43 -6.05 0.08
CA THR A 91 2.66 -6.03 -0.72
C THR A 91 2.47 -5.29 -2.05
N SER A 92 3.57 -5.05 -2.75
CA SER A 92 3.58 -4.43 -4.08
C SER A 92 2.77 -5.24 -5.09
N ASN A 93 2.82 -6.57 -5.04
CA ASN A 93 2.03 -7.45 -5.90
C ASN A 93 0.52 -7.21 -5.72
N THR A 94 0.11 -7.05 -4.45
CA THR A 94 -1.28 -6.75 -4.09
C THR A 94 -1.68 -5.37 -4.56
N MET A 95 -0.84 -4.36 -4.30
CA MET A 95 -1.09 -2.98 -4.71
C MET A 95 -1.18 -2.84 -6.23
N ASN A 96 -0.33 -3.51 -6.98
CA ASN A 96 -0.33 -3.48 -8.44
C ASN A 96 -1.61 -4.09 -9.01
N SER A 97 -2.03 -5.24 -8.47
CA SER A 97 -3.28 -5.89 -8.87
C SER A 97 -4.50 -5.04 -8.55
N LEU A 98 -4.51 -4.36 -7.39
CA LEU A 98 -5.59 -3.44 -7.01
C LEU A 98 -5.65 -2.22 -7.93
N ASN A 99 -4.50 -1.65 -8.31
CA ASN A 99 -4.43 -0.47 -9.18
C ASN A 99 -5.06 -0.71 -10.55
N LEU A 100 -4.90 -1.93 -11.10
CA LEU A 100 -5.46 -2.35 -12.38
C LEU A 100 -6.98 -2.58 -12.33
N GLY A 101 -7.49 -3.03 -11.18
CA GLY A 101 -8.91 -3.29 -10.96
C GLY A 101 -9.68 -2.11 -10.37
N PHE A 102 -9.02 -0.97 -10.16
CA PHE A 102 -9.61 0.16 -9.46
C PHE A 102 -10.60 0.92 -10.34
N ASP A 103 -11.85 0.99 -9.88
CA ASP A 103 -12.99 1.63 -10.55
C ASP A 103 -13.66 2.70 -9.66
N ASP A 104 -12.87 3.40 -8.84
CA ASP A 104 -13.33 4.39 -7.85
C ASP A 104 -14.22 3.84 -6.72
N ASN A 105 -14.35 2.51 -6.60
CA ASN A 105 -15.19 1.86 -5.60
C ASN A 105 -14.37 1.13 -4.51
N MET A 106 -13.58 1.90 -3.76
CA MET A 106 -12.77 1.36 -2.66
C MET A 106 -13.62 0.87 -1.48
N PRO A 107 -13.37 -0.32 -0.90
CA PRO A 107 -14.03 -0.74 0.33
C PRO A 107 -13.70 0.22 1.50
N THR A 108 -14.65 0.37 2.42
CA THR A 108 -14.44 1.10 3.67
C THR A 108 -13.79 0.21 4.72
N PHE A 109 -12.91 0.79 5.54
CA PHE A 109 -12.14 0.10 6.58
C PHE A 109 -12.45 0.69 7.97
N PRO A 110 -13.64 0.43 8.53
CA PRO A 110 -14.11 1.12 9.73
C PRO A 110 -13.30 0.78 11.00
N ASN A 111 -12.60 -0.35 11.02
CA ASN A 111 -11.85 -0.81 12.19
C ASN A 111 -10.34 -0.68 12.03
N LEU A 112 -9.86 -0.20 10.89
CA LEU A 112 -8.44 -0.22 10.58
C LEU A 112 -7.69 0.81 11.42
N ILE A 113 -6.75 0.31 12.21
CA ILE A 113 -5.89 1.09 13.11
C ILE A 113 -4.49 1.20 12.53
N ARG A 114 -4.00 0.15 11.87
CA ARG A 114 -2.68 0.13 11.24
C ARG A 114 -2.77 -0.34 9.79
N LEU A 115 -2.23 0.48 8.89
CA LEU A 115 -2.05 0.15 7.49
C LEU A 115 -0.56 0.11 7.18
N GLU A 116 -0.11 -1.00 6.59
CA GLU A 116 1.21 -1.15 6.00
C GLU A 116 1.01 -1.46 4.52
N MET A 117 1.62 -0.67 3.64
CA MET A 117 1.51 -0.87 2.20
C MET A 117 2.85 -0.59 1.52
N CYS A 118 3.19 -1.45 0.56
CA CYS A 118 4.30 -1.17 -0.34
C CYS A 118 3.86 -0.22 -1.46
N ILE A 119 4.77 0.63 -1.90
CA ILE A 119 4.61 1.56 -3.00
C ILE A 119 5.61 1.16 -4.08
N GLU A 120 5.10 0.87 -5.26
CA GLU A 120 5.87 0.47 -6.45
C GLU A 120 5.81 1.60 -7.48
N ALA A 121 6.88 1.77 -8.26
CA ALA A 121 7.03 2.91 -9.15
C ALA A 121 5.90 3.02 -10.20
N ARG A 122 5.48 1.89 -10.79
CA ARG A 122 4.51 1.86 -11.90
C ARG A 122 3.19 2.56 -11.61
N PHE A 123 2.66 2.37 -10.40
CA PHE A 123 1.36 2.93 -10.02
C PHE A 123 1.48 4.01 -8.95
N GLY A 124 2.68 4.21 -8.41
CA GLY A 124 3.02 5.25 -7.45
C GLY A 124 1.98 5.36 -6.34
N TRP A 125 1.43 6.56 -6.21
CA TRP A 125 0.63 6.97 -5.06
C TRP A 125 -0.88 6.88 -5.26
N LYS A 126 -1.34 6.40 -6.42
CA LYS A 126 -2.75 6.43 -6.84
C LYS A 126 -3.74 5.96 -5.77
N LEU A 127 -3.47 4.82 -5.12
CA LEU A 127 -4.40 4.23 -4.14
C LEU A 127 -4.28 4.81 -2.73
N LEU A 128 -3.18 5.50 -2.39
CA LEU A 128 -2.94 6.00 -1.04
C LEU A 128 -4.06 6.96 -0.56
N PRO A 129 -4.48 7.98 -1.32
CA PRO A 129 -5.61 8.84 -0.95
C PRO A 129 -6.89 8.05 -0.64
N HIS A 130 -7.19 7.01 -1.43
CA HIS A 130 -8.40 6.20 -1.25
C HIS A 130 -8.35 5.37 0.03
N PHE A 131 -7.20 4.77 0.36
CA PHE A 131 -7.01 4.09 1.64
C PHE A 131 -7.16 5.03 2.84
N LEU A 132 -6.58 6.23 2.76
CA LEU A 132 -6.69 7.23 3.81
C LEU A 132 -8.14 7.70 4.02
N ASN A 133 -8.85 8.00 2.93
CA ASN A 133 -10.26 8.39 2.98
C ASN A 133 -11.18 7.27 3.48
N SER A 134 -10.84 6.02 3.20
CA SER A 134 -11.62 4.84 3.59
C SER A 134 -11.36 4.36 5.03
N SER A 135 -10.34 4.91 5.70
CA SER A 135 -9.84 4.41 6.99
C SER A 135 -9.92 5.49 8.08
N SER A 136 -11.13 5.88 8.47
CA SER A 136 -11.35 7.02 9.37
C SER A 136 -10.68 6.90 10.74
N ASN A 137 -10.43 5.68 11.24
CA ASN A 137 -9.84 5.39 12.55
C ASN A 137 -8.34 5.04 12.50
N LEU A 138 -7.68 5.26 11.35
CA LEU A 138 -6.28 4.92 11.17
C LEU A 138 -5.39 5.69 12.15
N GLU A 139 -4.53 4.99 12.88
CA GLU A 139 -3.58 5.58 13.83
C GLU A 139 -2.12 5.44 13.39
N VAL A 140 -1.80 4.39 12.64
CA VAL A 140 -0.44 4.05 12.19
C VAL A 140 -0.44 3.79 10.69
N LEU A 141 0.38 4.55 9.96
CA LEU A 141 0.60 4.37 8.53
C LEU A 141 2.06 4.02 8.27
N ILE A 142 2.29 2.93 7.55
CA ILE A 142 3.63 2.51 7.12
C ILE A 142 3.64 2.38 5.60
N LEU A 143 4.52 3.16 4.97
CA LEU A 143 4.72 3.19 3.53
C LEU A 143 6.10 2.65 3.24
N LYS A 144 6.20 1.57 2.46
CA LYS A 144 7.48 0.97 2.09
C LYS A 144 7.73 1.13 0.60
N MET A 145 8.77 1.87 0.23
CA MET A 145 9.14 1.95 -1.17
C MET A 145 9.78 0.62 -1.62
N ASP A 146 9.30 0.11 -2.75
CA ASP A 146 9.72 -1.16 -3.35
C ASP A 146 10.14 -0.97 -4.81
N TYR A 147 11.17 -0.15 -5.01
CA TYR A 147 11.78 0.05 -6.33
C TYR A 147 12.77 -1.07 -6.61
N ASN A 148 12.29 -2.16 -7.18
CA ASN A 148 13.13 -3.32 -7.49
C ASN A 148 14.03 -3.10 -8.73
N GLN A 149 13.83 -2.04 -9.51
CA GLN A 149 14.56 -1.76 -10.77
C GLN A 149 14.75 -0.26 -11.03
N GLU A 150 15.60 0.10 -11.99
CA GLU A 150 15.73 1.47 -12.50
C GLU A 150 14.48 1.83 -13.30
N TYR A 151 13.58 2.60 -12.69
CA TYR A 151 12.41 3.14 -13.37
C TYR A 151 12.66 4.55 -13.88
N SER A 152 12.02 4.88 -14.99
CA SER A 152 11.92 6.24 -15.49
C SER A 152 11.07 7.09 -14.53
N PRO A 153 11.56 8.24 -14.04
CA PRO A 153 10.78 9.18 -13.23
C PRO A 153 9.49 9.67 -13.92
N GLU A 154 9.39 9.54 -15.25
CA GLU A 154 8.26 10.04 -16.05
C GLU A 154 7.00 9.16 -15.92
N GLU A 155 7.07 8.03 -15.23
CA GLU A 155 5.97 7.06 -15.10
C GLU A 155 5.25 7.10 -13.74
N PHE A 156 5.70 7.93 -12.80
CA PHE A 156 5.09 7.96 -11.47
C PHE A 156 3.72 8.65 -11.52
N VAL A 157 2.72 7.96 -10.96
CA VAL A 157 1.42 8.58 -10.70
C VAL A 157 1.55 9.47 -9.46
N GLN A 158 1.43 10.79 -9.68
CA GLN A 158 1.52 11.81 -8.64
C GLN A 158 0.49 11.58 -7.53
N PHE A 159 0.84 12.01 -6.32
CA PHE A 159 -0.07 11.99 -5.19
C PHE A 159 -1.08 13.14 -5.31
N GLU A 160 -2.34 12.79 -5.56
CA GLU A 160 -3.44 13.75 -5.62
C GLU A 160 -4.52 13.41 -4.60
N SER A 161 -4.86 14.37 -3.73
CA SER A 161 -5.97 14.21 -2.78
C SER A 161 -6.85 15.45 -2.81
N GLU A 162 -8.11 15.29 -3.23
CA GLU A 162 -9.08 16.39 -3.34
C GLU A 162 -9.30 17.14 -2.01
N ASN A 163 -9.25 16.38 -0.90
CA ASN A 163 -9.43 16.88 0.45
C ASN A 163 -8.40 16.25 1.38
N VAL A 164 -8.21 16.85 2.56
CA VAL A 164 -7.39 16.23 3.62
C VAL A 164 -8.19 15.10 4.28
N PRO A 165 -7.74 13.84 4.22
CA PRO A 165 -8.43 12.73 4.87
C PRO A 165 -8.60 12.95 6.37
N SER A 166 -9.78 12.62 6.89
CA SER A 166 -10.12 12.84 8.30
C SER A 166 -9.17 12.12 9.27
N CYS A 167 -8.64 10.97 8.88
CA CYS A 167 -7.71 10.19 9.71
C CYS A 167 -6.40 10.95 9.99
N LEU A 168 -5.85 11.68 9.01
CA LEU A 168 -4.62 12.48 9.20
C LEU A 168 -4.85 13.56 10.26
N ARG A 169 -6.02 14.22 10.21
CA ARG A 169 -6.34 15.31 11.14
C ARG A 169 -6.67 14.80 12.54
N LEU A 170 -7.34 13.67 12.67
CA LEU A 170 -7.97 13.27 13.92
C LEU A 170 -7.30 12.10 14.65
N HIS A 171 -6.63 11.19 13.93
CA HIS A 171 -6.29 9.88 14.48
C HIS A 171 -4.85 9.40 14.22
N VAL A 172 -4.23 9.79 13.10
CA VAL A 172 -2.88 9.31 12.75
C VAL A 172 -1.84 9.89 13.70
N LYS A 173 -1.25 8.99 14.51
CA LYS A 173 -0.24 9.30 15.54
C LYS A 173 1.17 8.96 15.09
N MET A 174 1.31 8.02 14.15
CA MET A 174 2.60 7.57 13.65
C MET A 174 2.55 7.37 12.14
N ILE A 175 3.53 7.92 11.44
CA ILE A 175 3.80 7.64 10.03
C ILE A 175 5.24 7.17 9.91
N GLU A 176 5.46 6.09 9.17
CA GLU A 176 6.78 5.56 8.86
C GLU A 176 6.93 5.43 7.34
N MET A 177 8.00 6.02 6.78
CA MET A 177 8.37 5.88 5.38
C MET A 177 9.69 5.11 5.28
N ARG A 178 9.67 3.96 4.62
CA ARG A 178 10.82 3.06 4.49
C ARG A 178 11.40 3.06 3.09
N ASN A 179 12.72 2.86 3.00
CA ASN A 179 13.47 2.77 1.75
C ASN A 179 13.32 4.01 0.85
N MET A 180 13.17 5.21 1.41
CA MET A 180 13.04 6.42 0.59
C MET A 180 14.29 6.66 -0.25
N THR A 181 14.08 7.03 -1.50
CA THR A 181 15.16 7.39 -2.44
C THR A 181 15.31 8.89 -2.60
N GLY A 182 14.28 9.65 -2.22
CA GLY A 182 14.26 11.12 -2.29
C GLY A 182 13.80 11.66 -3.64
N VAL A 183 13.08 10.87 -4.44
CA VAL A 183 12.42 11.38 -5.65
C VAL A 183 11.34 12.40 -5.29
N GLU A 184 11.01 13.29 -6.24
CA GLU A 184 10.14 14.45 -5.99
C GLU A 184 8.78 14.05 -5.40
N ASP A 185 8.11 13.06 -5.97
CA ASP A 185 6.79 12.60 -5.50
C ASP A 185 6.83 12.03 -4.06
N GLU A 186 7.93 11.37 -3.66
CA GLU A 186 8.09 10.93 -2.27
C GLU A 186 8.14 12.13 -1.32
N LEU A 187 8.87 13.17 -1.72
CA LEU A 187 9.03 14.39 -0.93
C LEU A 187 7.74 15.21 -0.86
N GLU A 188 6.94 15.19 -1.93
CA GLU A 188 5.59 15.76 -1.93
C GLU A 188 4.68 15.04 -0.92
N VAL A 189 4.70 13.71 -0.89
CA VAL A 189 3.96 12.92 0.11
C VAL A 189 4.45 13.21 1.53
N VAL A 190 5.77 13.26 1.77
CA VAL A 190 6.33 13.63 3.08
C VAL A 190 5.81 15.00 3.52
N SER A 191 5.94 16.01 2.65
CA SER A 191 5.51 17.38 2.91
C SER A 191 4.01 17.43 3.23
N TYR A 192 3.20 16.73 2.43
CA TYR A 192 1.76 16.64 2.63
C TYR A 192 1.40 15.99 3.98
N MET A 193 2.01 14.85 4.31
CA MET A 193 1.72 14.12 5.54
C MET A 193 2.12 14.93 6.77
N LEU A 194 3.32 15.52 6.79
CA LEU A 194 3.79 16.37 7.89
C LEU A 194 2.87 17.59 8.08
N LYS A 195 2.49 18.25 6.99
CA LYS A 195 1.66 19.46 7.03
C LYS A 195 0.23 19.20 7.50
N ASN A 196 -0.38 18.09 7.07
CA ASN A 196 -1.81 17.85 7.25
C ASN A 196 -2.16 16.94 8.43
N SER A 197 -1.17 16.29 9.05
CA SER A 197 -1.42 15.43 10.21
C SER A 197 -1.38 16.22 11.51
N GLU A 198 -2.55 16.59 12.04
CA GLU A 198 -2.68 17.53 13.18
C GLU A 198 -2.37 16.90 14.55
N VAL A 199 -2.53 15.57 14.68
CA VAL A 199 -2.30 14.82 15.93
C VAL A 199 -1.08 13.87 15.88
N LEU A 200 -0.24 14.05 14.85
CA LEU A 200 0.94 13.23 14.60
C LEU A 200 1.98 13.40 15.71
N LYS A 201 2.44 12.30 16.29
CA LYS A 201 3.48 12.28 17.34
C LYS A 201 4.84 11.90 16.79
N GLU A 202 4.88 11.00 15.82
CA GLU A 202 6.13 10.49 15.26
C GLU A 202 6.04 10.37 13.74
N PHE A 203 7.04 10.92 13.06
CA PHE A 203 7.29 10.72 11.64
C PHE A 203 8.67 10.07 11.47
N ALA A 204 8.70 8.78 11.19
CA ALA A 204 9.93 8.01 11.02
C ALA A 204 10.28 7.87 9.54
N VAL A 205 11.55 8.07 9.20
CA VAL A 205 12.04 8.03 7.82
C VAL A 205 13.31 7.21 7.73
N ASP A 206 13.28 6.16 6.92
CA ASP A 206 14.46 5.43 6.47
C ASP A 206 14.78 5.84 5.02
N ILE A 207 16.03 6.27 4.80
CA ILE A 207 16.53 6.75 3.51
C ILE A 207 17.56 5.75 2.99
N ALA A 208 17.24 5.09 1.88
CA ALA A 208 18.07 4.07 1.27
C ALA A 208 19.32 4.67 0.58
N ASN A 209 19.20 5.86 0.00
CA ASN A 209 20.30 6.51 -0.71
C ASN A 209 21.27 7.19 0.27
N ALA A 210 22.45 6.60 0.45
CA ALA A 210 23.48 7.12 1.36
C ALA A 210 24.07 8.46 0.91
N GLU A 211 24.17 8.73 -0.39
CA GLU A 211 24.84 9.92 -0.93
C GLU A 211 24.02 11.19 -0.71
N SER A 212 22.70 11.08 -0.80
CA SER A 212 21.77 12.20 -0.60
C SER A 212 21.18 12.27 0.81
N LYS A 213 21.46 11.28 1.69
CA LYS A 213 20.84 11.13 3.02
C LYS A 213 20.87 12.42 3.83
N GLU A 214 22.02 13.07 4.00
CA GLU A 214 22.10 14.30 4.80
C GLU A 214 21.30 15.47 4.21
N ASN A 215 21.27 15.61 2.88
CA ASN A 215 20.54 16.68 2.23
C ASN A 215 19.02 16.47 2.40
N LEU A 216 18.56 15.25 2.13
CA LEU A 216 17.16 14.87 2.31
C LEU A 216 16.70 15.04 3.76
N GLN A 217 17.52 14.64 4.74
CA GLN A 217 17.23 14.88 6.16
C GLN A 217 17.04 16.37 6.47
N ARG A 218 17.94 17.23 5.99
CA ARG A 218 17.82 18.68 6.18
C ARG A 218 16.57 19.23 5.52
N GLN A 219 16.26 18.80 4.31
CA GLN A 219 15.05 19.21 3.58
C GLN A 219 13.78 18.80 4.34
N ILE A 220 13.69 17.55 4.78
CA ILE A 220 12.53 17.03 5.51
C ILE A 220 12.29 17.79 6.82
N LEU A 221 13.37 18.15 7.53
CA LEU A 221 13.29 18.92 8.77
C LEU A 221 12.72 20.33 8.58
N LEU A 222 12.80 20.90 7.38
CA LEU A 222 12.29 22.23 7.05
C LEU A 222 10.81 22.24 6.69
N TYR A 223 10.17 21.08 6.46
CA TYR A 223 8.76 21.03 6.12
C TYR A 223 7.87 21.50 7.28
N PRO A 224 6.77 22.22 6.97
CA PRO A 224 5.81 22.63 7.98
C PRO A 224 5.13 21.41 8.60
N ARG A 225 4.87 21.48 9.91
CA ARG A 225 4.21 20.42 10.66
C ARG A 225 2.82 20.88 11.09
N GLY A 226 1.81 20.06 10.82
CA GLY A 226 0.45 20.26 11.30
C GLY A 226 0.36 20.03 12.81
N SER A 227 1.12 19.07 13.32
CA SER A 227 1.23 18.82 14.76
C SER A 227 2.51 19.41 15.35
N VAL A 228 2.36 20.16 16.44
CA VAL A 228 3.48 20.73 17.21
C VAL A 228 4.26 19.69 17.99
N ASP A 229 3.62 18.56 18.32
CA ASP A 229 4.20 17.46 19.10
C ASP A 229 4.93 16.43 18.20
N CYS A 230 4.91 16.62 16.88
CA CYS A 230 5.50 15.68 15.94
C CYS A 230 7.04 15.71 16.01
N GLU A 231 7.62 14.58 16.43
CA GLU A 231 9.05 14.29 16.33
C GLU A 231 9.36 13.60 15.01
N ILE A 232 10.32 14.16 14.24
CA ILE A 232 10.85 13.51 13.05
C ILE A 232 12.06 12.66 13.45
N LYS A 233 12.02 11.37 13.14
CA LYS A 233 13.10 10.41 13.42
C LYS A 233 13.66 9.85 12.12
N PHE A 234 14.98 9.78 12.04
CA PHE A 234 15.67 9.14 10.92
C PHE A 234 16.20 7.79 11.39
N LEU A 235 15.90 6.74 10.62
CA LEU A 235 16.29 5.35 10.89
C LEU A 235 17.70 5.02 10.34
#